data_AF-A0LHI4-F1
#
_entry.id   AF-A0LHI4-F1
#
_cell.length_a   1.000
_cell.length_b   1.000
_cell.length_c   1.000
_cell.angle_alpha   90.00
_cell.angle_beta   90.00
_cell.angle_gamma   90.00
#
_symmetry.space_group_name_H-M   'P 1'
#
loop_
_entity.id
_entity.type
_entity.pdbx_description
1 polymer ?
#
loop_
_entity_poly.entity_id
_entity_poly.type
_entity_poly.pdbx_seq_one_letter_code
_entity_poly.pdbx_strand_id
1 'polypeptide(L)'
;MKALSNAFFGRMKTGARNCASLRGIAPEVFGIERESDVEHQIAIVDNLIARGFRAIAIAPADSRKLFPVCKKALDKGVIVINIDNPFRKATLAEHGISIPFVGSDNVRG
;
A
#
# COMPACT_ATOMS: atom_id res chain seq x y z
N MET A 1 4.02 0.06 4.24
CA MET A 1 5.16 0.78 3.62
C MET A 1 6.32 -0.19 3.40
N LYS A 2 7.27 0.15 2.54
CA LYS A 2 8.57 -0.54 2.45
C LYS A 2 9.46 -0.17 3.66
N ALA A 3 10.75 -0.45 3.59
CA ALA A 3 11.74 -0.13 4.62
C ALA A 3 11.67 1.33 5.09
N LEU A 4 11.21 1.58 6.32
CA LEU A 4 11.11 2.93 6.89
C LEU A 4 12.50 3.54 7.21
N SER A 5 13.54 2.71 7.28
CA SER A 5 14.94 3.14 7.39
C SER A 5 15.43 3.88 6.13
N ASN A 6 14.79 3.68 4.99
CA ASN A 6 15.06 4.46 3.79
C ASN A 6 14.45 5.87 3.93
N ALA A 7 15.29 6.90 3.79
CA ALA A 7 14.92 8.30 3.94
C ALA A 7 13.73 8.72 3.05
N PHE A 8 13.55 8.09 1.88
CA PHE A 8 12.39 8.33 1.03
C PHE A 8 11.07 7.93 1.71
N PHE A 9 10.99 6.70 2.23
CA PHE A 9 9.79 6.19 2.90
C PHE A 9 9.56 6.88 4.26
N GLY A 10 10.63 7.35 4.92
CA GLY A 10 10.54 8.24 6.07
C GLY A 10 9.83 9.56 5.76
N ARG A 11 10.20 10.23 4.66
CA ARG A 11 9.51 11.46 4.21
C ARG A 11 8.05 11.20 3.83
N MET A 12 7.78 10.09 3.14
CA MET A 12 6.41 9.72 2.75
C MET A 12 5.51 9.49 3.98
N LYS A 13 6.04 8.87 5.05
CA LYS A 13 5.34 8.74 6.34
C LYS A 13 5.00 10.11 6.95
N THR A 14 5.93 11.06 6.95
CA THR A 14 5.69 12.40 7.47
C THR A 14 4.62 13.14 6.66
N GLY A 15 4.70 13.08 5.33
CA GLY A 15 3.67 13.67 4.44
C GLY A 15 2.27 13.09 4.69
N ALA A 16 2.17 11.75 4.80
CA ALA A 16 0.91 11.08 5.10
C ALA A 16 0.32 11.51 6.46
N ARG A 17 1.16 11.65 7.49
CA ARG A 17 0.73 12.10 8.83
C ARG A 17 0.21 13.53 8.82
N ASN A 18 0.90 14.44 8.13
CA ASN A 18 0.49 15.83 8.04
C ASN A 18 -0.86 15.97 7.32
N CYS A 19 -1.03 15.29 6.18
CA CYS A 19 -2.31 15.28 5.45
C CYS A 19 -3.46 14.72 6.29
N ALA A 20 -3.23 13.64 7.03
CA ALA A 20 -4.25 13.04 7.89
C ALA A 20 -4.63 13.97 9.05
N SER A 21 -3.65 14.61 9.69
CA SER A 21 -3.87 15.58 10.77
C SER A 21 -4.72 16.77 10.31
N LEU A 22 -4.47 17.31 9.12
CA LEU A 22 -5.29 18.37 8.50
C LEU A 22 -6.76 17.96 8.25
N ARG A 23 -7.04 16.65 8.24
CA ARG A 23 -8.37 16.08 8.02
C ARG A 23 -8.97 15.47 9.29
N GLY A 24 -8.32 15.61 10.45
CA GLY A 24 -8.77 15.01 11.71
C GLY A 24 -8.73 13.48 11.72
N ILE A 25 -7.93 12.87 10.85
CA ILE A 25 -7.76 11.42 10.75
C ILE A 25 -6.51 11.02 11.56
N ALA A 26 -6.59 9.95 12.33
CA ALA A 26 -5.44 9.33 13.00
C ALA A 26 -4.86 8.20 12.12
N PRO A 27 -3.78 8.44 11.35
CA PRO A 27 -3.24 7.41 10.48
C PRO A 27 -2.31 6.48 11.25
N GLU A 28 -2.44 5.18 11.00
CA GLU A 28 -1.44 4.21 11.42
C GLU A 28 -0.50 3.89 10.26
N VAL A 29 0.81 3.95 10.51
CA VAL A 29 1.83 3.74 9.48
C VAL A 29 2.71 2.57 9.87
N PHE A 30 2.61 1.50 9.09
CA PHE A 30 3.39 0.28 9.22
C PHE A 30 4.38 0.14 8.07
N GLY A 31 5.52 -0.49 8.34
CA GLY A 31 6.51 -0.83 7.33
C GLY A 31 7.32 -2.05 7.74
N ILE A 32 7.89 -2.69 6.74
CA ILE A 32 8.83 -3.80 6.92
C ILE A 32 10.24 -3.27 7.19
N GLU A 33 11.13 -4.08 7.74
CA GLU A 33 12.53 -3.67 7.96
C GLU A 33 13.36 -3.71 6.66
N ARG A 34 13.09 -4.70 5.80
CA ARG A 34 13.79 -4.95 4.54
C ARG A 34 12.78 -5.21 3.44
N GLU A 35 13.08 -4.79 2.22
CA GLU A 35 12.18 -5.02 1.06
C GLU A 35 11.99 -6.50 0.71
N SER A 36 12.91 -7.37 1.13
CA SER A 36 12.77 -8.81 0.97
C SER A 36 11.73 -9.43 1.91
N ASP A 37 11.25 -8.72 2.94
CA ASP A 37 10.34 -9.24 3.95
C ASP A 37 8.86 -9.14 3.50
N VAL A 38 8.58 -9.75 2.35
CA VAL A 38 7.28 -9.68 1.67
C VAL A 38 6.17 -10.32 2.50
N GLU A 39 6.46 -11.46 3.14
CA GLU A 39 5.48 -12.20 3.96
C GLU A 39 5.03 -11.38 5.17
N HIS A 40 5.94 -10.64 5.81
CA HIS A 40 5.58 -9.73 6.88
C HIS A 40 4.72 -8.57 6.37
N GLN A 41 4.99 -8.05 5.17
CA GLN A 41 4.12 -7.04 4.57
C GLN A 41 2.71 -7.58 4.32
N ILE A 42 2.58 -8.84 3.87
CA ILE A 42 1.28 -9.52 3.72
C ILE A 42 0.57 -9.62 5.07
N ALA A 43 1.26 -10.08 6.11
CA ALA A 43 0.70 -10.21 7.47
C ALA A 43 0.22 -8.86 8.04
N ILE A 44 0.94 -7.77 7.77
CA ILE A 44 0.52 -6.41 8.14
C ILE A 44 -0.81 -6.07 7.46
N VAL A 45 -0.94 -6.28 6.14
CA VAL A 45 -2.19 -5.97 5.42
C VAL A 45 -3.34 -6.80 5.97
N ASP A 46 -3.12 -8.10 6.21
CA ASP A 46 -4.15 -8.98 6.77
C ASP A 46 -4.61 -8.55 8.17
N ASN A 47 -3.66 -8.08 9.01
CA ASN A 47 -3.97 -7.51 10.31
C ASN A 47 -4.82 -6.23 10.19
N LEU A 48 -4.49 -5.33 9.26
CA LEU A 48 -5.26 -4.10 9.02
C LEU A 48 -6.70 -4.40 8.57
N ILE A 49 -6.87 -5.39 7.69
CA ILE A 49 -8.18 -5.88 7.28
C ILE A 49 -8.95 -6.40 8.51
N ALA A 50 -8.31 -7.24 9.34
CA ALA A 50 -8.94 -7.82 10.53
C ALA A 50 -9.32 -6.76 11.58
N ARG A 51 -8.54 -5.69 11.70
CA ARG A 51 -8.80 -4.55 12.59
C ARG A 51 -9.88 -3.59 12.09
N GLY A 52 -10.45 -3.83 10.91
CA GLY A 52 -11.56 -3.04 10.37
C GLY A 52 -11.16 -1.69 9.79
N PHE A 53 -9.91 -1.56 9.30
CA PHE A 53 -9.50 -0.37 8.56
C PHE A 53 -10.36 -0.22 7.29
N ARG A 54 -10.87 1.00 7.05
CA ARG A 54 -11.68 1.32 5.87
C ARG A 54 -10.86 1.59 4.61
N ALA A 55 -9.59 1.94 4.78
CA ALA A 55 -8.69 2.23 3.67
C ALA A 55 -7.25 1.82 4.01
N ILE A 56 -6.51 1.35 3.00
CA ILE A 56 -5.10 0.94 3.08
C ILE A 56 -4.36 1.58 1.90
N ALA A 57 -3.36 2.41 2.21
CA ALA A 57 -2.38 2.89 1.24
C ALA A 57 -1.13 2.00 1.29
N ILE A 58 -0.76 1.39 0.17
CA ILE A 58 0.29 0.36 0.10
C ILE A 58 1.35 0.66 -0.96
N ALA A 59 2.61 0.71 -0.51
CA ALA A 59 3.80 0.59 -1.35
C ALA A 59 4.24 -0.88 -1.36
N PRO A 60 3.88 -1.68 -2.38
CA PRO A 60 4.14 -3.11 -2.37
C PRO A 60 5.64 -3.38 -2.51
N ALA A 61 6.16 -4.29 -1.69
CA ALA A 61 7.51 -4.82 -1.81
C ALA A 61 7.63 -5.76 -3.03
N ASP A 62 6.60 -6.56 -3.29
CA ASP A 62 6.44 -7.36 -4.51
C ASP A 62 5.00 -7.24 -5.03
N SER A 63 4.84 -6.72 -6.24
CA SER A 63 3.52 -6.45 -6.81
C SER A 63 2.70 -7.70 -7.13
N ARG A 64 3.32 -8.86 -7.35
CA ARG A 64 2.61 -10.11 -7.62
C ARG A 64 2.16 -10.76 -6.32
N LYS A 65 3.05 -10.83 -5.34
CA LYS A 65 2.79 -11.51 -4.06
C LYS A 65 1.82 -10.74 -3.17
N LEU A 66 1.78 -9.41 -3.25
CA LEU A 66 0.85 -8.59 -2.46
C LEU A 66 -0.55 -8.48 -3.08
N PHE A 67 -0.71 -8.84 -4.36
CA PHE A 67 -2.00 -8.72 -5.03
C PHE A 67 -3.12 -9.56 -4.37
N PRO A 68 -2.91 -10.84 -4.00
CA PRO A 68 -3.96 -11.65 -3.36
C PRO A 68 -4.50 -11.04 -2.06
N VAL A 69 -3.63 -10.52 -1.18
CA VAL A 69 -4.07 -9.90 0.08
C VAL A 69 -4.75 -8.54 -0.16
N CYS A 70 -4.33 -7.80 -1.20
CA CYS A 70 -5.02 -6.57 -1.60
C CYS A 70 -6.40 -6.85 -2.20
N LYS A 71 -6.54 -7.92 -3.00
CA LYS A 71 -7.84 -8.39 -3.48
C LYS A 71 -8.76 -8.76 -2.30
N LYS A 72 -8.25 -9.50 -1.32
CA LYS A 72 -8.99 -9.83 -0.08
C LYS A 72 -9.45 -8.58 0.68
N ALA A 73 -8.65 -7.51 0.71
CA ALA A 73 -9.05 -6.22 1.28
C ALA A 73 -10.23 -5.62 0.50
N LEU A 74 -10.12 -5.54 -0.83
CA LEU A 74 -11.18 -5.02 -1.70
C LEU A 74 -12.49 -5.80 -1.56
N ASP A 75 -12.41 -7.14 -1.55
CA ASP A 75 -13.57 -8.04 -1.37
C ASP A 75 -14.28 -7.83 -0.02
N LYS A 76 -13.56 -7.31 0.98
CA LYS A 76 -14.10 -6.93 2.31
C LYS A 76 -14.55 -5.47 2.40
N GLY A 77 -14.58 -4.75 1.28
CA GLY A 77 -14.98 -3.34 1.21
C GLY A 77 -13.93 -2.36 1.72
N VAL A 78 -12.68 -2.81 1.89
CA VAL A 78 -11.55 -1.92 2.25
C VAL A 78 -11.03 -1.26 0.98
N ILE A 79 -10.93 0.06 0.99
CA ILE A 79 -10.37 0.82 -0.14
C ILE A 79 -8.86 0.60 -0.17
N VAL A 80 -8.32 0.09 -1.29
CA VAL A 80 -6.88 -0.06 -1.48
C VAL A 80 -6.37 1.02 -2.43
N ILE A 81 -5.32 1.73 -2.01
CA ILE A 81 -4.61 2.71 -2.83
C ILE A 81 -3.17 2.24 -2.98
N ASN A 82 -2.73 2.06 -4.21
CA ASN A 82 -1.36 1.66 -4.50
C ASN A 82 -0.48 2.90 -4.64
N ILE A 83 0.68 2.90 -3.99
CA ILE A 83 1.67 3.97 -4.09
C ILE A 83 3.04 3.43 -4.49
N ASP A 84 3.91 4.30 -5.04
CA ASP A 84 5.31 4.01 -5.39
C ASP A 84 5.50 3.00 -6.53
N ASN A 85 5.32 1.69 -6.29
CA ASN A 85 5.46 0.65 -7.32
C ASN A 85 4.09 0.17 -7.78
N PRO A 86 3.75 0.24 -9.08
CA PRO A 86 2.43 -0.14 -9.57
C PRO A 86 2.20 -1.65 -9.53
N PHE A 87 0.97 -2.06 -9.23
CA PHE A 87 0.49 -3.41 -9.55
C PHE A 87 0.53 -3.66 -11.05
N ARG A 88 0.82 -4.89 -11.47
CA ARG A 88 0.88 -5.23 -12.90
C ARG A 88 -0.51 -5.05 -13.53
N LYS A 89 -0.58 -4.28 -14.61
CA LYS A 89 -1.83 -4.02 -15.35
C LYS A 89 -2.52 -5.31 -15.81
N ALA A 90 -1.75 -6.31 -16.26
CA ALA A 90 -2.29 -7.62 -16.64
C ALA A 90 -3.03 -8.29 -15.49
N THR A 91 -2.43 -8.35 -14.30
CA THR A 91 -3.03 -8.96 -13.12
C THR A 91 -4.31 -8.24 -12.68
N LEU A 92 -4.33 -6.91 -12.74
CA LEU A 92 -5.53 -6.10 -12.48
C LEU A 92 -6.64 -6.41 -13.50
N ALA A 93 -6.31 -6.43 -14.79
CA ALA A 93 -7.25 -6.69 -15.88
C ALA A 93 -7.82 -8.11 -15.85
N GLU A 94 -6.98 -9.12 -15.60
CA GLU A 94 -7.38 -10.54 -15.46
C GLU A 94 -8.45 -10.74 -14.39
N HIS A 95 -8.44 -9.91 -13.34
CA HIS A 95 -9.39 -10.01 -12.23
C HIS A 95 -10.51 -8.97 -12.31
N GLY A 96 -10.53 -8.11 -13.33
CA GLY A 96 -11.48 -7.00 -13.44
C GLY A 96 -11.37 -5.97 -12.31
N ILE A 97 -10.19 -5.85 -11.70
CA ILE A 97 -9.96 -4.99 -10.54
C ILE A 97 -9.27 -3.70 -10.98
N SER A 98 -9.74 -2.56 -10.47
CA SER A 98 -9.07 -1.27 -10.60
C SER A 98 -8.60 -0.79 -9.24
N ILE A 99 -7.29 -0.56 -9.11
CA ILE A 99 -6.67 0.02 -7.89
C ILE A 99 -6.04 1.36 -8.31
N PRO A 100 -6.42 2.49 -7.68
CA PRO A 100 -5.78 3.77 -7.91
C PRO A 100 -4.28 3.70 -7.61
N PHE A 101 -3.46 4.30 -8.48
CA PHE A 101 -2.01 4.36 -8.33
C PHE A 101 -1.52 5.80 -8.12
N VAL A 102 -0.67 6.02 -7.12
CA VAL A 102 0.02 7.30 -6.86
C VAL A 102 1.52 7.06 -6.82
N GLY A 103 2.22 7.50 -7.84
CA GLY A 103 3.67 7.39 -7.93
C GLY A 103 4.21 8.20 -9.09
N SER A 104 5.52 8.18 -9.26
CA SER A 104 6.15 8.83 -10.40
C SER A 104 5.75 8.12 -11.70
N ASP A 105 5.30 8.89 -12.68
CA ASP A 105 5.04 8.38 -14.03
C ASP A 105 6.38 8.23 -14.76
N ASN A 106 6.93 7.01 -14.80
CA ASN A 106 8.19 6.73 -15.48
C ASN A 106 8.07 6.72 -17.02
N VAL A 107 6.95 7.17 -17.59
CA VAL A 107 6.71 7.23 -19.05
C VAL A 107 7.18 8.54 -19.68
N ARG A 108 7.64 9.52 -18.89
CA ARG A 108 8.24 10.78 -19.40
C ARG A 108 9.63 11.00 -18.82
N GLY A 109 10.57 10.16 -19.24
CA GLY A 109 12.00 10.47 -19.25
C GLY A 109 12.41 11.04 -20.60
#